data_AF-A0A1C3J452-F1
#
_entry.id   AF-A0A1C3J452-F1
#
_cell.length_a   1.000
_cell.length_b   1.000
_cell.length_c   1.000
_cell.angle_alpha   90.00
_cell.angle_beta   90.00
_cell.angle_gamma   90.00
#
_symmetry.space_group_name_H-M   'P 1'
#
loop_
_entity.id
_entity.type
_entity.pdbx_description
1 polymer ?
#
loop_
_entity_poly.entity_id
_entity_poly.type
_entity_poly.pdbx_seq_one_letter_code
_entity_poly.pdbx_strand_id
1 'polypeptide(L)'
;MSNAPLNNGRRRFLTATTAVVGGLGAAAVAVPFIKSWNPSAKAKAAGAPVEVEVSKLEPGQMVRVEWQGKPVWVVRRAESVLENLKAIGGQLRDPQSEAEQQPEYAQNEFRSIKPEFFVAVGFCTHLGCSPTYLPDSFAEQVQGVKSGFFCPCHGSKFDMAGRVFQGVPAPLNLVVPKHMYLSDTKIMIGVDEGDA
;
A
#
# COMPACT_ATOMS: atom_id res chain seq x y z
N MET A 1 -44.40 -58.71 -18.44
CA MET A 1 -44.23 -57.33 -17.93
C MET A 1 -44.57 -57.37 -16.44
N SER A 2 -43.58 -57.29 -15.57
CA SER A 2 -43.78 -57.34 -14.11
C SER A 2 -44.38 -56.03 -13.61
N ASN A 3 -45.65 -56.05 -13.18
CA ASN A 3 -46.35 -54.92 -12.56
C ASN A 3 -46.05 -54.86 -11.05
N ALA A 4 -44.81 -54.53 -10.67
CA ALA A 4 -44.49 -54.20 -9.29
C ALA A 4 -45.06 -52.80 -8.93
N PRO A 5 -45.70 -52.61 -7.76
CA PRO A 5 -46.24 -51.31 -7.37
C PRO A 5 -45.11 -50.27 -7.24
N LEU A 6 -45.36 -49.07 -7.78
CA LEU A 6 -44.40 -47.96 -7.76
C LEU A 6 -44.12 -47.50 -6.33
N ASN A 7 -42.90 -47.69 -5.84
CA ASN A 7 -42.48 -47.24 -4.52
C ASN A 7 -41.98 -45.78 -4.58
N ASN A 8 -42.91 -44.83 -4.40
CA ASN A 8 -42.61 -43.41 -4.43
C ASN A 8 -41.65 -42.94 -3.32
N GLY A 9 -41.65 -43.62 -2.16
CA GLY A 9 -40.73 -43.32 -1.06
C GLY A 9 -39.27 -43.60 -1.42
N ARG A 10 -39.00 -44.77 -2.03
CA ARG A 10 -37.67 -45.13 -2.54
C ARG A 10 -37.19 -44.18 -3.63
N ARG A 11 -38.09 -43.80 -4.55
CA ARG A 11 -37.77 -42.84 -5.62
C ARG A 11 -37.38 -41.47 -5.03
N ARG A 12 -38.18 -40.94 -4.10
CA ARG A 12 -37.91 -39.64 -3.46
C ARG A 12 -36.61 -39.68 -2.66
N PHE A 13 -36.34 -40.77 -1.95
CA PHE A 13 -35.09 -40.98 -1.23
C PHE A 13 -33.88 -40.96 -2.18
N LEU A 14 -33.91 -41.75 -3.25
CA LEU A 14 -32.81 -41.79 -4.22
C LEU A 14 -32.60 -40.42 -4.89
N THR A 15 -33.67 -39.73 -5.30
CA THR A 15 -33.56 -38.39 -5.90
C THR A 15 -32.99 -37.37 -4.92
N ALA A 16 -33.48 -37.34 -3.67
CA ALA A 16 -33.00 -36.40 -2.66
C ALA A 16 -31.53 -36.66 -2.31
N THR A 17 -31.16 -37.92 -2.08
CA THR A 17 -29.77 -38.31 -1.78
C THR A 17 -28.84 -37.97 -2.94
N THR A 18 -29.23 -38.25 -4.20
CA THR A 18 -28.43 -37.87 -5.38
C THR A 18 -28.26 -36.36 -5.48
N ALA A 19 -29.31 -35.58 -5.24
CA ALA A 19 -29.24 -34.12 -5.28
C ALA A 19 -28.31 -33.57 -4.18
N VAL A 20 -28.41 -34.09 -2.95
CA VAL A 20 -27.56 -33.69 -1.83
C VAL A 20 -26.10 -34.05 -2.10
N VAL A 21 -25.82 -35.29 -2.48
CA VAL A 21 -24.45 -35.74 -2.77
C VAL A 21 -23.87 -34.99 -3.96
N GLY A 22 -24.65 -34.77 -5.02
CA GLY A 22 -24.24 -33.98 -6.17
C GLY A 22 -23.94 -32.52 -5.80
N GLY A 23 -24.77 -31.90 -4.96
CA GLY A 23 -24.55 -30.55 -4.46
C GLY A 23 -23.28 -30.44 -3.60
N LEU A 24 -23.05 -31.41 -2.70
CA LEU A 24 -21.82 -31.48 -1.90
C LEU A 24 -20.58 -31.66 -2.80
N GLY A 25 -20.66 -32.52 -3.82
CA GLY A 25 -19.61 -32.72 -4.80
C GLY A 25 -19.28 -31.44 -5.58
N ALA A 26 -20.30 -30.70 -6.02
CA ALA A 26 -20.12 -29.43 -6.70
C ALA A 26 -19.44 -28.39 -5.80
N ALA A 27 -19.85 -28.27 -4.53
CA ALA A 27 -19.20 -27.39 -3.55
C ALA A 27 -17.74 -27.80 -3.29
N ALA A 28 -17.48 -29.11 -3.17
CA ALA A 28 -16.15 -29.65 -2.94
C ALA A 28 -15.16 -29.34 -4.08
N VAL A 29 -15.63 -29.14 -5.30
CA VAL A 29 -14.81 -28.71 -6.46
C VAL A 29 -14.73 -27.18 -6.56
N ALA A 30 -15.85 -26.49 -6.40
CA ALA A 30 -15.93 -25.04 -6.59
C ALA A 30 -15.10 -24.27 -5.54
N VAL A 31 -15.11 -24.70 -4.28
CA VAL A 31 -14.38 -24.03 -3.19
C VAL A 31 -12.86 -23.99 -3.43
N PRO A 32 -12.15 -25.13 -3.63
CA PRO A 32 -10.72 -25.08 -3.90
C PRO A 32 -10.37 -24.41 -5.22
N PHE A 33 -11.26 -24.51 -6.23
CA PHE A 33 -11.08 -23.80 -7.51
C PHE A 33 -11.07 -22.27 -7.31
N ILE A 34 -12.05 -21.70 -6.61
CA ILE A 34 -12.08 -20.27 -6.29
C ILE A 34 -10.90 -19.91 -5.36
N LYS A 35 -10.60 -20.76 -4.37
CA LYS A 35 -9.47 -20.55 -3.46
C LYS A 35 -8.12 -20.53 -4.20
N SER A 36 -8.02 -21.17 -5.37
CA SER A 36 -6.79 -21.15 -6.19
C SER A 36 -6.46 -19.76 -6.76
N TRP A 37 -7.42 -18.84 -6.78
CA TRP A 37 -7.20 -17.43 -7.16
C TRP A 37 -6.64 -16.57 -6.02
N ASN A 38 -6.61 -17.07 -4.78
CA ASN A 38 -5.97 -16.37 -3.67
C ASN A 38 -4.44 -16.35 -3.82
N PRO A 39 -3.73 -15.41 -3.13
CA PRO A 39 -2.28 -15.35 -3.17
C PRO A 39 -1.61 -16.69 -2.82
N SER A 40 -0.72 -17.14 -3.71
CA SER A 40 0.06 -18.37 -3.54
C SER A 40 1.03 -18.25 -2.36
N ALA A 41 1.57 -19.38 -1.87
CA ALA A 41 2.60 -19.38 -0.83
C ALA A 41 3.83 -18.55 -1.24
N LYS A 42 4.25 -18.64 -2.51
CA LYS A 42 5.34 -17.82 -3.06
C LYS A 42 5.00 -16.33 -3.02
N ALA A 43 3.77 -15.95 -3.38
CA ALA A 43 3.32 -14.56 -3.33
C ALA A 43 3.27 -14.02 -1.88
N LYS A 44 2.85 -14.85 -0.92
CA LYS A 44 2.87 -14.49 0.51
C LYS A 44 4.31 -14.33 1.04
N ALA A 45 5.21 -15.23 0.65
CA ALA A 45 6.62 -15.15 1.06
C ALA A 45 7.33 -13.92 0.50
N ALA A 46 6.99 -13.48 -0.72
CA ALA A 46 7.46 -12.22 -1.30
C ALA A 46 6.99 -10.97 -0.53
N GLY A 47 6.07 -11.13 0.44
CA GLY A 47 5.65 -10.06 1.34
C GLY A 47 6.43 -9.96 2.65
N ALA A 48 7.50 -10.74 2.80
CA ALA A 48 8.40 -10.65 3.95
C ALA A 48 9.00 -9.23 4.10
N PRO A 49 9.40 -8.84 5.32
CA PRO A 49 10.07 -7.57 5.55
C PRO A 49 11.39 -7.45 4.77
N VAL A 50 11.76 -6.22 4.43
CA VAL A 50 12.96 -5.90 3.65
C VAL A 50 13.84 -4.94 4.43
N GLU A 51 15.12 -5.24 4.53
CA GLU A 51 16.12 -4.34 5.10
C GLU A 51 16.68 -3.38 4.03
N VAL A 52 16.83 -2.12 4.40
CA VAL A 52 17.36 -1.05 3.56
C VAL A 52 18.52 -0.37 4.28
N GLU A 53 19.68 -0.36 3.62
CA GLU A 53 20.87 0.36 4.09
C GLU A 53 20.83 1.81 3.59
N VAL A 54 20.89 2.78 4.51
CA VAL A 54 20.78 4.22 4.23
C VAL A 54 22.06 5.00 4.54
N SER A 55 23.14 4.35 4.97
CA SER A 55 24.44 5.02 5.27
C SER A 55 24.99 5.89 4.14
N LYS A 56 24.73 5.53 2.88
CA LYS A 56 25.23 6.23 1.68
C LYS A 56 24.21 7.19 1.06
N LEU A 57 23.04 7.34 1.67
CA LEU A 57 21.98 8.18 1.13
C LEU A 57 22.28 9.64 1.48
N GLU A 58 22.55 10.47 0.48
CA GLU A 58 22.79 11.90 0.68
C GLU A 58 21.48 12.71 0.77
N PRO A 59 21.46 13.89 1.42
CA PRO A 59 20.30 14.76 1.41
C PRO A 59 19.82 15.08 -0.01
N GLY A 60 18.52 14.96 -0.24
CA GLY A 60 17.87 15.10 -1.54
C GLY A 60 17.86 13.81 -2.37
N GLN A 61 18.58 12.76 -1.98
CA GLN A 61 18.57 11.48 -2.69
C GLN A 61 17.43 10.57 -2.23
N MET A 62 16.99 9.74 -3.17
CA MET A 62 15.99 8.71 -2.96
C MET A 62 16.51 7.36 -3.44
N VAL A 63 16.35 6.35 -2.61
CA VAL A 63 16.46 4.94 -3.02
C VAL A 63 15.07 4.33 -3.16
N ARG A 64 14.94 3.38 -4.07
CA ARG A 64 13.72 2.61 -4.30
C ARG A 64 14.02 1.16 -3.98
N VAL A 65 13.20 0.55 -3.15
CA VAL A 65 13.25 -0.88 -2.83
C VAL A 65 11.90 -1.51 -3.16
N GLU A 66 11.89 -2.82 -3.37
CA GLU A 66 10.66 -3.57 -3.62
C GLU A 66 10.20 -4.27 -2.34
N TRP A 67 8.95 -4.04 -1.94
CA TRP A 67 8.30 -4.75 -0.83
C TRP A 67 6.87 -5.12 -1.24
N GLN A 68 6.51 -6.40 -1.16
CA GLN A 68 5.20 -6.91 -1.61
C GLN A 68 4.88 -6.58 -3.09
N GLY A 69 5.90 -6.52 -3.95
CA GLY A 69 5.74 -6.08 -5.36
C GLY A 69 5.41 -4.59 -5.51
N LYS A 70 5.46 -3.81 -4.41
CA LYS A 70 5.25 -2.36 -4.40
C LYS A 70 6.61 -1.66 -4.32
N PRO A 71 6.83 -0.57 -5.07
CA PRO A 71 7.99 0.27 -4.86
C PRO A 71 7.82 1.01 -3.53
N VAL A 72 8.79 0.88 -2.63
CA VAL A 72 8.89 1.72 -1.43
C VAL A 72 10.07 2.66 -1.60
N TRP A 73 9.82 3.94 -1.36
CA TRP A 73 10.81 4.98 -1.44
C TRP A 73 11.37 5.26 -0.05
N VAL A 74 12.67 5.45 0.02
CA VAL A 74 13.35 6.04 1.17
C VAL A 74 14.08 7.27 0.67
N VAL A 75 13.65 8.44 1.15
CA VAL A 75 14.23 9.73 0.77
C VAL A 75 14.91 10.34 1.99
N ARG A 76 16.17 10.75 1.85
CA ARG A 76 16.82 11.59 2.87
C ARG A 76 16.53 13.04 2.54
N ARG A 77 15.74 13.72 3.37
CA ARG A 77 15.31 15.11 3.17
C ARG A 77 16.41 16.06 3.64
N ALA A 78 16.62 17.12 2.88
CA ALA A 78 17.46 18.24 3.31
C ALA A 78 16.72 19.08 4.37
N GLU A 79 17.46 19.76 5.24
CA GLU A 79 16.90 20.58 6.31
C GLU A 79 15.95 21.68 5.78
N SER A 80 16.32 22.33 4.67
CA SER A 80 15.48 23.32 3.98
C SER A 80 14.13 22.76 3.50
N VAL A 81 14.05 21.46 3.20
CA VAL A 81 12.79 20.80 2.87
C VAL A 81 11.93 20.63 4.12
N LEU A 82 12.53 20.26 5.25
CA LEU A 82 11.83 20.08 6.52
C LEU A 82 11.21 21.39 7.02
N GLU A 83 11.93 22.50 6.88
CA GLU A 83 11.41 23.84 7.21
C GLU A 83 10.22 24.22 6.33
N ASN A 84 10.31 23.95 5.02
CA ASN A 84 9.24 24.31 4.09
C ASN A 84 7.96 23.48 4.27
N LEU A 85 8.06 22.23 4.76
CA LEU A 85 6.89 21.38 5.01
C LEU A 85 5.90 22.02 5.99
N LYS A 86 6.37 22.86 6.90
CA LYS A 86 5.54 23.58 7.88
C LYS A 86 4.72 24.70 7.22
N ALA A 87 5.29 25.35 6.22
CA ALA A 87 4.74 26.54 5.59
C ALA A 87 3.59 26.25 4.60
N ILE A 88 3.49 25.01 4.10
CA ILE A 88 2.60 24.66 2.99
C ILE A 88 1.28 24.00 3.41
N GLY A 89 1.00 23.87 4.72
CA GLY A 89 -0.18 23.16 5.24
C GLY A 89 -1.52 23.62 4.64
N GLY A 90 -1.67 24.91 4.35
CA GLY A 90 -2.89 25.47 3.75
C GLY A 90 -3.16 25.04 2.29
N GLN A 91 -2.17 24.44 1.61
CA GLN A 91 -2.31 23.96 0.24
C GLN A 91 -2.66 22.46 0.16
N LEU A 92 -2.67 21.75 1.29
CA LEU A 92 -2.81 20.30 1.37
C LEU A 92 -4.25 19.90 1.69
N ARG A 93 -4.69 18.75 1.16
CA ARG A 93 -6.02 18.21 1.47
C ARG A 93 -6.07 17.63 2.88
N ASP A 94 -5.02 16.92 3.27
CA ASP A 94 -4.90 16.26 4.57
C ASP A 94 -3.54 16.60 5.20
N PRO A 95 -3.35 17.82 5.73
CA PRO A 95 -2.09 18.27 6.30
C PRO A 95 -1.69 17.52 7.59
N GLN A 96 -2.67 17.05 8.36
CA GLN A 96 -2.48 16.38 9.64
C GLN A 96 -2.46 14.84 9.55
N SER A 97 -2.66 14.28 8.35
CA SER A 97 -2.73 12.84 8.12
C SER A 97 -3.81 12.16 8.98
N GLU A 98 -5.02 12.73 8.95
CA GLU A 98 -6.18 12.23 9.71
C GLU A 98 -6.76 10.95 9.11
N ALA A 99 -6.54 10.71 7.81
CA ALA A 99 -7.00 9.48 7.17
C ALA A 99 -6.27 8.25 7.75
N GLU A 100 -7.04 7.26 8.18
CA GLU A 100 -6.54 6.01 8.75
C GLU A 100 -5.94 5.10 7.66
N GLN A 101 -4.64 5.24 7.43
CA GLN A 101 -3.90 4.44 6.44
C GLN A 101 -2.40 4.23 6.77
N GLN A 102 -1.87 4.98 7.74
CA GLN A 102 -0.47 4.91 8.15
C GLN A 102 -0.35 4.49 9.62
N PRO A 103 0.80 3.96 10.04
CA PRO A 103 1.09 3.71 11.45
C PRO A 103 0.99 4.98 12.30
N GLU A 104 0.70 4.81 13.59
CA GLU A 104 0.51 5.92 14.54
C GLU A 104 1.72 6.86 14.61
N TYR A 105 2.94 6.32 14.61
CA TYR A 105 4.16 7.12 14.61
C TYR A 105 4.32 8.01 13.37
N ALA A 106 3.57 7.76 12.30
CA ALA A 106 3.58 8.55 11.07
C ALA A 106 2.42 9.56 11.01
N GLN A 107 1.62 9.69 12.06
CA GLN A 107 0.64 10.75 12.23
C GLN A 107 1.31 11.97 12.89
N ASN A 108 2.25 12.56 12.16
CA ASN A 108 2.95 13.78 12.54
C ASN A 108 3.24 14.64 11.31
N GLU A 109 3.74 15.85 11.54
CA GLU A 109 4.04 16.83 10.50
C GLU A 109 4.93 16.30 9.34
N PHE A 110 5.87 15.41 9.65
CA PHE A 110 6.85 14.87 8.71
C PHE A 110 6.47 13.50 8.15
N ARG A 111 5.46 12.85 8.73
CA ARG A 111 5.00 11.49 8.41
C ARG A 111 6.12 10.46 8.43
N SER A 112 6.94 10.52 9.48
CA SER A 112 8.15 9.73 9.65
C SER A 112 8.55 9.60 11.12
N ILE A 113 9.27 8.52 11.47
CA ILE A 113 9.89 8.36 12.79
C ILE A 113 11.05 9.35 12.97
N LYS A 114 11.97 9.37 12.01
CA LYS A 114 13.09 10.33 11.94
C LYS A 114 12.80 11.39 10.86
N PRO A 115 12.69 12.70 11.19
CA PRO A 115 12.29 13.73 10.22
C PRO A 115 13.15 13.78 8.95
N GLU A 116 14.43 13.45 9.02
CA GLU A 116 15.32 13.43 7.86
C GLU A 116 15.01 12.29 6.86
N PHE A 117 14.26 11.25 7.25
CA PHE A 117 13.94 10.13 6.36
C PHE A 117 12.44 10.05 6.10
N PHE A 118 12.06 10.14 4.83
CA PHE A 118 10.70 9.87 4.39
C PHE A 118 10.61 8.47 3.78
N VAL A 119 9.77 7.62 4.36
CA VAL A 119 9.52 6.24 3.90
C VAL A 119 8.07 6.13 3.45
N ALA A 120 7.84 5.81 2.17
CA ALA A 120 6.49 5.70 1.63
C ALA A 120 6.37 4.69 0.50
N VAL A 121 5.19 4.06 0.40
CA VAL A 121 4.80 3.28 -0.76
C VAL A 121 4.63 4.24 -1.93
N GLY A 122 5.44 4.03 -2.97
CA GLY A 122 5.53 4.82 -4.18
C GLY A 122 4.38 4.61 -5.17
N PHE A 123 3.16 4.48 -4.66
CA PHE A 123 1.93 4.38 -5.44
C PHE A 123 1.01 5.55 -5.14
N CYS A 124 0.63 6.26 -6.20
CA CYS A 124 -0.38 7.29 -6.16
C CYS A 124 -1.70 6.69 -5.67
N THR A 125 -2.30 7.31 -4.66
CA THR A 125 -3.57 6.88 -4.07
C THR A 125 -4.78 7.08 -4.99
N HIS A 126 -4.60 7.68 -6.17
CA HIS A 126 -5.63 7.75 -7.20
C HIS A 126 -5.90 6.37 -7.81
N LEU A 127 -4.98 5.88 -8.65
CA LEU A 127 -5.11 4.64 -9.42
C LEU A 127 -3.80 3.84 -9.48
N GLY A 128 -2.86 4.07 -8.55
CA GLY A 128 -1.70 3.21 -8.36
C GLY A 128 -0.48 3.47 -9.26
N CYS A 129 -0.51 4.46 -10.16
CA CYS A 129 0.71 4.88 -10.87
C CYS A 129 1.82 5.28 -9.88
N SER A 130 3.09 5.10 -10.24
CA SER A 130 4.21 5.55 -9.42
C SER A 130 4.54 7.02 -9.70
N PRO A 131 4.37 7.95 -8.72
CA PRO A 131 4.73 9.34 -8.94
C PRO A 131 6.24 9.53 -9.18
N THR A 132 6.59 10.51 -10.00
CA THR A 132 7.97 10.94 -10.26
C THR A 132 8.45 11.83 -9.12
N TYR A 133 9.61 11.49 -8.56
CA TYR A 133 10.31 12.35 -7.59
C TYR A 133 10.96 13.53 -8.32
N LEU A 134 10.64 14.75 -7.89
CA LEU A 134 11.17 16.00 -8.43
C LEU A 134 11.92 16.73 -7.29
N PRO A 135 13.25 16.56 -7.16
CA PRO A 135 14.02 17.13 -6.05
C PRO A 135 14.22 18.65 -6.15
N ASP A 136 14.23 19.21 -7.36
CA ASP A 136 14.53 20.64 -7.57
C ASP A 136 13.60 21.34 -8.57
N SER A 137 12.76 20.59 -9.30
CA SER A 137 11.88 21.12 -10.36
C SER A 137 10.39 21.04 -10.01
N PHE A 138 10.03 20.71 -8.77
CA PHE A 138 8.62 20.61 -8.37
C PHE A 138 7.90 21.97 -8.39
N ALA A 139 8.65 23.07 -8.41
CA ALA A 139 8.10 24.42 -8.53
C ALA A 139 7.30 24.64 -9.83
N GLU A 140 7.58 23.86 -10.88
CA GLU A 140 6.81 23.83 -12.12
C GLU A 140 5.40 23.24 -11.92
N GLN A 141 5.22 22.41 -10.88
CA GLN A 141 3.97 21.75 -10.55
C GLN A 141 3.19 22.51 -9.48
N VAL A 142 3.88 23.03 -8.47
CA VAL A 142 3.30 23.83 -7.38
C VAL A 142 4.19 25.04 -7.11
N GLN A 143 3.66 26.23 -7.35
CA GLN A 143 4.39 27.48 -7.13
C GLN A 143 4.85 27.60 -5.68
N GLY A 144 6.13 27.93 -5.48
CA GLY A 144 6.72 28.11 -4.15
C GLY A 144 7.15 26.81 -3.44
N VAL A 145 6.97 25.64 -4.07
CA VAL A 145 7.40 24.36 -3.51
C VAL A 145 8.51 23.76 -4.37
N LYS A 146 9.75 23.75 -3.85
CA LYS A 146 10.93 23.35 -4.64
C LYS A 146 10.96 21.85 -4.97
N SER A 147 10.54 21.01 -4.02
CA SER A 147 10.65 19.55 -4.10
C SER A 147 9.34 18.84 -3.75
N GLY A 148 9.10 17.70 -4.38
CA GLY A 148 7.89 16.90 -4.17
C GLY A 148 7.78 15.72 -5.12
N PHE A 149 6.57 15.18 -5.24
CA PHE A 149 6.26 14.07 -6.13
C PHE A 149 5.09 14.40 -7.06
N PHE A 150 5.29 14.16 -8.35
CA PHE A 150 4.29 14.42 -9.38
C PHE A 150 3.85 13.12 -10.07
N CYS A 151 2.54 12.85 -10.11
CA CYS A 151 1.97 11.69 -10.77
C CYS A 151 1.41 12.09 -12.15
N PRO A 152 2.12 11.77 -13.26
CA PRO A 152 1.76 12.25 -14.59
C PRO A 152 0.46 11.63 -15.14
N CYS A 153 0.01 10.49 -14.60
CA CYS A 153 -1.19 9.81 -15.10
C CYS A 153 -2.45 10.69 -15.08
N HIS A 154 -2.64 11.48 -14.02
CA HIS A 154 -3.82 12.34 -13.84
C HIS A 154 -3.49 13.66 -13.12
N GLY A 155 -2.21 14.04 -13.06
CA GLY A 155 -1.78 15.32 -12.49
C GLY A 155 -1.84 15.44 -10.96
N SER A 156 -1.83 14.31 -10.23
CA SER A 156 -1.78 14.37 -8.76
C SER A 156 -0.40 14.78 -8.24
N LYS A 157 -0.37 15.55 -7.16
CA LYS A 157 0.81 16.21 -6.62
C LYS A 157 0.92 15.89 -5.13
N PHE A 158 2.13 15.63 -4.66
CA PHE A 158 2.41 15.34 -3.25
C PHE A 158 3.65 16.11 -2.79
N ASP A 159 3.67 16.56 -1.55
CA ASP A 159 4.84 17.21 -0.95
C ASP A 159 5.90 16.18 -0.50
N MET A 160 6.97 16.64 0.14
CA MET A 160 8.06 15.80 0.64
C MET A 160 7.74 15.00 1.92
N ALA A 161 6.53 15.11 2.46
CA ALA A 161 5.96 14.17 3.42
C ALA A 161 4.93 13.24 2.76
N GLY A 162 4.80 13.29 1.42
CA GLY A 162 3.81 12.53 0.67
C GLY A 162 2.37 12.99 0.91
N ARG A 163 2.16 14.19 1.43
CA ARG A 163 0.83 14.76 1.65
C ARG A 163 0.29 15.29 0.33
N VAL A 164 -0.97 14.99 0.04
CA VAL A 164 -1.61 15.32 -1.24
C VAL A 164 -2.05 16.77 -1.24
N PHE A 165 -1.77 17.47 -2.34
CA PHE A 165 -2.25 18.84 -2.55
C PHE A 165 -3.76 18.88 -2.79
N GLN A 166 -4.39 20.01 -2.50
CA GLN A 166 -5.81 20.24 -2.83
C GLN A 166 -6.01 20.32 -4.36
N GLY A 167 -7.24 20.10 -4.81
CA GLY A 167 -7.62 20.28 -6.21
C GLY A 167 -7.07 19.23 -7.18
N VAL A 168 -6.57 18.08 -6.69
CA VAL A 168 -6.11 16.96 -7.55
C VAL A 168 -6.94 15.67 -7.35
N PRO A 169 -6.90 14.73 -8.31
CA PRO A 169 -7.71 13.51 -8.26
C PRO A 169 -7.36 12.51 -7.14
N ALA A 170 -6.08 12.42 -6.73
CA ALA A 170 -5.68 11.52 -5.65
C ALA A 170 -6.46 11.85 -4.36
N PRO A 171 -7.16 10.89 -3.74
CA PRO A 171 -8.02 11.12 -2.58
C PRO A 171 -7.21 11.35 -1.30
N LEU A 172 -6.07 10.69 -1.15
CA LEU A 172 -5.34 10.51 0.12
C LEU A 172 -3.84 10.80 -0.03
N ASN A 173 -3.15 11.02 1.10
CA ASN A 173 -1.68 11.09 1.16
C ASN A 173 -1.05 9.74 0.74
N LEU A 174 0.22 9.73 0.30
CA LEU A 174 0.95 8.48 0.02
C LEU A 174 1.05 7.62 1.29
N VAL A 175 0.88 6.30 1.16
CA VAL A 175 0.90 5.39 2.31
C VAL A 175 2.31 5.28 2.89
N VAL A 176 2.45 5.49 4.20
CA VAL A 176 3.68 5.16 4.94
C VAL A 176 3.57 3.70 5.39
N PRO A 177 4.44 2.79 4.95
CA PRO A 177 4.40 1.41 5.41
C PRO A 177 4.90 1.31 6.85
N LYS A 178 4.51 0.23 7.54
CA LYS A 178 5.17 -0.18 8.77
C LYS A 178 6.68 -0.30 8.54
N HIS A 179 7.46 0.30 9.42
CA HIS A 179 8.91 0.25 9.38
C HIS A 179 9.50 0.59 10.75
N MET A 180 10.72 0.12 10.99
CA MET A 180 11.51 0.42 12.19
C MET A 180 12.98 0.58 11.84
N TYR A 181 13.74 1.20 12.73
CA TYR A 181 15.19 1.37 12.58
C TYR A 181 15.91 0.26 13.33
N LEU A 182 16.69 -0.57 12.63
CA LEU A 182 17.55 -1.58 13.26
C LEU A 182 18.84 -0.95 13.78
N SER A 183 19.25 0.17 13.18
CA SER A 183 20.38 1.01 13.57
C SER A 183 20.18 2.40 12.97
N ASP A 184 21.14 3.31 13.18
CA ASP A 184 21.12 4.62 12.54
C ASP A 184 21.23 4.59 11.01
N THR A 185 21.73 3.47 10.46
CA THR A 185 21.96 3.33 9.02
C THR A 185 21.11 2.24 8.37
N LYS A 186 20.25 1.56 9.12
CA LYS A 186 19.45 0.45 8.58
C LYS A 186 17.98 0.54 8.99
N ILE A 187 17.11 0.47 8.00
CA ILE A 187 15.65 0.50 8.15
C ILE A 187 15.10 -0.86 7.75
N MET A 188 14.21 -1.44 8.56
CA MET A 188 13.42 -2.60 8.22
C MET A 188 12.02 -2.15 7.81
N ILE A 189 11.57 -2.54 6.61
CA ILE A 189 10.27 -2.17 6.04
C ILE A 189 9.36 -3.40 6.04
N GLY A 190 8.12 -3.22 6.47
CA GLY A 190 7.07 -4.25 6.49
C GLY A 190 6.68 -4.73 7.88
N VAL A 191 7.44 -4.34 8.91
CA VAL A 191 7.17 -4.56 10.34
C VAL A 191 7.53 -3.32 11.14
N ASP A 192 6.92 -3.15 12.30
CA ASP A 192 7.27 -2.13 13.29
C ASP A 192 7.51 -2.77 14.67
N GLU A 193 7.88 -1.96 15.67
CA GLU A 193 8.19 -2.44 17.03
C GLU A 193 7.02 -3.16 17.71
N GLY A 194 5.78 -2.93 17.26
CA GLY A 194 4.58 -3.60 17.79
C GLY A 194 4.35 -5.00 17.22
N ASP A 195 5.06 -5.38 16.15
CA ASP A 195 4.98 -6.70 15.53
C ASP A 195 6.07 -7.67 16.05
N ALA A 196 7.01 -7.18 16.87
CA ALA A 196 8.18 -7.90 17.39
C ALA A 196 7.88 -8.71 18.67
#